data_AF-A0A3D1YZE0-F1
#
_entry.id   AF-A0A3D1YZE0-F1
#
_cell.length_a   1.000
_cell.length_b   1.000
_cell.length_c   1.000
_cell.angle_alpha   90.00
_cell.angle_beta   90.00
_cell.angle_gamma   90.00
#
_symmetry.space_group_name_H-M   'P 1'
#
loop_
_entity.id
_entity.type
_entity.pdbx_description
1 polymer ?
#
loop_
_entity_poly.entity_id
_entity_poly.type
_entity_poly.pdbx_seq_one_letter_code
_entity_poly.pdbx_strand_id
1 'polypeptide(L)' 'MSLFKNLFGKSQPPEQELGRNEKCWCGSDKKYKHCHFEKDQKRLAAIRASQCTSRG' A
#
# COMPACT_ATOMS: atom_id res chain seq x y z
N MET A 1 -2.83 -34.74 -2.99
CA MET A 1 -2.23 -34.07 -1.81
C MET A 1 -2.04 -32.59 -2.13
N SER A 2 -3.03 -31.76 -1.79
CA SER A 2 -3.04 -30.32 -2.09
C SER A 2 -2.43 -29.55 -0.92
N LEU A 3 -1.11 -29.63 -0.82
CA LEU A 3 -0.29 -28.95 0.19
C LEU A 3 0.09 -27.54 -0.31
N PHE A 4 -0.35 -26.50 0.41
CA PHE A 4 0.18 -25.12 0.42
C PHE A 4 -0.15 -24.12 -0.71
N LYS A 5 -1.41 -23.97 -1.11
CA LYS A 5 -1.85 -22.78 -1.86
C LYS A 5 -2.74 -21.92 -0.97
N ASN A 6 -2.13 -20.94 -0.29
CA ASN A 6 -2.70 -19.63 0.10
C ASN A 6 -1.89 -18.92 1.22
N LEU A 7 -0.55 -19.05 1.24
CA LEU A 7 0.29 -18.34 2.23
C LEU A 7 0.51 -16.84 1.90
N PHE A 8 -0.10 -16.30 0.84
CA PHE A 8 0.11 -14.92 0.41
C PHE A 8 -1.17 -14.10 0.56
N GLY A 9 -1.54 -13.84 1.82
CA GLY A 9 -2.33 -12.67 2.18
C GLY A 9 -1.51 -11.41 1.86
N LYS A 10 -1.44 -11.05 0.59
CA LYS A 10 -0.79 -9.80 0.16
C LYS A 10 -1.76 -8.67 0.48
N SER A 11 -1.51 -8.03 1.61
CA SER A 11 -1.97 -6.69 1.90
C SER A 11 -1.33 -5.76 0.86
N GLN A 12 -1.90 -5.71 -0.35
CA GLN A 12 -1.47 -4.76 -1.38
C GLN A 12 -2.06 -3.39 -1.03
N PRO A 13 -1.28 -2.30 -1.17
CA PRO A 13 -1.86 -0.99 -1.15
C PRO A 13 -2.91 -0.92 -2.27
N PRO A 14 -4.05 -0.28 -2.01
CA PRO A 14 -5.14 -0.20 -2.95
C PRO A 14 -4.68 0.59 -4.18
N GLU A 15 -4.91 0.03 -5.36
CA GLU A 15 -4.73 0.77 -6.62
C GLU A 15 -5.78 1.90 -6.74
N GLN A 16 -6.90 1.77 -6.02
CA GLN A 16 -7.97 2.77 -5.94
C GLN A 16 -7.73 3.76 -4.81
N GLU A 17 -8.06 5.03 -5.06
CA GLU A 17 -7.95 6.14 -4.10
C GLU A 17 -8.88 5.92 -2.89
N LEU A 18 -8.42 5.16 -1.89
CA LEU A 18 -9.12 5.04 -0.62
C LEU A 18 -9.21 6.42 0.04
N GLY A 19 -10.43 6.83 0.37
CA GLY A 19 -10.68 8.06 1.10
C GLY A 19 -9.91 8.07 2.42
N ARG A 20 -9.32 9.21 2.80
CA ARG A 20 -8.51 9.35 4.02
C ARG A 20 -9.21 8.86 5.31
N ASN A 21 -10.54 8.92 5.34
CA ASN A 21 -11.36 8.53 6.48
C ASN A 21 -11.79 7.06 6.48
N GLU A 22 -11.59 6.34 5.38
CA GLU A 22 -11.99 4.95 5.22
C GLU A 22 -11.12 4.00 6.05
N LYS A 23 -11.62 2.78 6.27
CA LYS A 23 -10.87 1.73 6.98
C LYS A 23 -9.59 1.39 6.21
N CYS A 24 -8.49 1.21 6.93
CA CYS A 24 -7.21 0.93 6.30
C CYS A 24 -7.24 -0.45 5.60
N TRP A 25 -6.72 -0.49 4.38
CA TRP A 25 -6.64 -1.68 3.53
C TRP A 25 -5.85 -2.84 4.15
N CYS A 26 -5.02 -2.57 5.17
CA CYS A 26 -4.24 -3.58 5.88
C CYS A 26 -5.08 -4.43 6.85
N GLY A 27 -6.40 -4.23 6.92
CA GLY A 27 -7.29 -4.96 7.82
C GLY A 27 -7.25 -4.50 9.27
N SER A 28 -6.52 -3.42 9.56
CA SER A 28 -6.57 -2.78 10.89
C SER A 28 -7.80 -1.87 10.93
N ASP A 29 -8.67 -2.01 11.93
CA ASP A 29 -9.84 -1.14 12.23
C ASP A 29 -9.52 0.37 12.43
N LYS A 30 -8.32 0.80 12.06
CA LYS A 30 -7.87 2.19 12.05
C LYS A 30 -8.22 2.84 10.71
N LYS A 31 -8.50 4.14 10.76
CA LYS A 31 -8.69 4.97 9.56
C LYS A 31 -7.38 5.01 8.75
N TYR A 32 -7.49 5.01 7.42
CA TYR A 32 -6.34 5.00 6.50
C TYR A 32 -5.32 6.10 6.83
N LYS A 33 -5.81 7.32 7.08
CA LYS A 33 -4.99 8.48 7.49
C LYS A 33 -4.12 8.26 8.73
N HIS A 34 -4.53 7.39 9.65
CA HIS A 34 -3.81 7.11 10.92
C HIS A 34 -3.06 5.77 10.88
N CYS A 35 -3.02 5.11 9.73
CA CYS A 35 -2.43 3.79 9.59
C CYS A 35 -1.35 3.77 8.51
N HIS A 36 -1.72 3.52 7.25
CA HIS A 36 -0.75 3.39 6.15
C HIS A 36 -0.57 4.67 5.32
N PHE A 37 -1.38 5.71 5.50
CA PHE A 37 -1.33 6.92 4.68
C PHE A 37 0.06 7.58 4.60
N GLU A 38 0.74 7.81 5.72
CA GLU A 38 2.09 8.40 5.72
C GLU A 38 3.13 7.48 5.07
N LYS A 39 3.00 6.16 5.28
CA LYS A 39 3.90 5.16 4.69
C LYS A 39 3.71 5.08 3.18
N ASP A 40 2.47 5.06 2.71
CA ASP A 40 2.12 5.09 1.30
C ASP A 40 2.60 6.39 0.65
N GLN A 41 2.39 7.55 1.27
CA GLN A 41 2.92 8.81 0.77
C GLN A 41 4.45 8.79 0.63
N LYS A 42 5.18 8.34 1.66
CA LYS A 42 6.64 8.24 1.60
C LYS A 42 7.09 7.26 0.52
N ARG A 43 6.41 6.12 0.39
CA ARG A 43 6.67 5.13 -0.66
C ARG A 43 6.46 5.73 -2.05
N LEU A 44 5.31 6.38 -2.29
CA LEU A 44 5.00 7.03 -3.56
C LEU A 44 5.98 8.17 -3.87
N ALA A 45 6.37 8.96 -2.87
CA ALA A 45 7.38 10.01 -3.03
C ALA A 45 8.75 9.42 -3.38
N ALA A 46 9.18 8.35 -2.70
CA ALA A 46 10.42 7.64 -3.01
C ALA A 46 10.38 7.02 -4.40
N ILE A 47 9.26 6.42 -4.81
CA ILE A 47 9.05 5.89 -6.16
C ILE A 47 9.13 7.02 -7.19
N ARG A 48 8.48 8.16 -6.97
CA ARG A 48 8.58 9.32 -7.87
C ARG A 48 10.00 9.88 -7.97
N ALA A 49 10.70 9.93 -6.85
CA ALA A 49 12.10 10.37 -6.81
C ALA A 49 13.02 9.37 -7.52
N SER A 50 12.79 8.06 -7.39
CA SER A 50 13.58 7.05 -8.08
C SER A 50 13.22 6.90 -9.56
N GLN A 51 12.00 7.24 -9.95
CA GLN A 51 11.60 7.25 -11.37
C GLN A 51 12.24 8.39 -12.17
N CYS A 52 12.82 9.42 -11.54
CA CYS A 52 13.47 10.51 -12.27
C CYS A 52 14.89 10.22 -12.79
N THR A 53 15.46 9.03 -12.54
CA THR A 53 16.85 8.69 -12.90
C THR A 53 17.04 8.02 -14.26
N SER A 54 16.02 7.96 -15.13
CA SER A 54 16.09 7.25 -16.42
C SER A 54 15.79 8.11 -17.66
N ARG A 55 16.00 9.43 -17.58
CA ARG A 55 16.09 10.31 -18.77
C ARG A 55 17.41 11.07 -18.73
N GLY A 56 18.41 10.54 -19.44
CA GLY A 56 19.74 11.12 -19.62
C GLY A 56 20.72 10.07 -20.07
#